data_AF-A0AAV5ATJ4-F1
#
_entry.id   AF-A0AAV5ATJ4-F1
#
_cell.length_a   1.000
_cell.length_b   1.000
_cell.length_c   1.000
_cell.angle_alpha   90.00
_cell.angle_beta   90.00
_cell.angle_gamma   90.00
#
_symmetry.space_group_name_H-M   'P 1'
#
loop_
_entity.id
_entity.type
_entity.pdbx_description
1 polymer ?
#
loop_
_entity_poly.entity_id
_entity_poly.type
_entity_poly.pdbx_seq_one_letter_code
_entity_poly.pdbx_strand_id
1 'polypeptide(L)'
;MYNVESLGQVFTPVHIVSEMLSLRKNNGNVLEPSAGNGSFWSQISNCIGIEIDEKYCQKGMLNMDFFDYPIENQFDTIIGNPPYVKHNSIDVQTQKN
;
A
#
# COMPACT_ATOMS: atom_id res chain seq x y z
N MET A 1 -14.04 -1.01 12.54
CA MET A 1 -12.86 -0.79 13.39
C MET A 1 -11.61 -1.18 12.62
N TYR A 2 -10.45 -0.54 12.85
CA TYR A 2 -9.17 -0.93 12.25
C TYR A 2 -8.74 -2.29 12.80
N ASN A 3 -8.18 -3.14 11.94
CA ASN A 3 -7.57 -4.39 12.38
C ASN A 3 -6.05 -4.23 12.46
N VAL A 4 -5.60 -3.64 13.56
CA VAL A 4 -4.17 -3.39 13.80
C VAL A 4 -3.44 -4.68 14.15
N GLU A 5 -4.07 -5.58 14.92
CA GLU A 5 -3.38 -6.74 15.48
C GLU A 5 -3.09 -7.84 14.45
N SER A 6 -4.04 -8.15 13.56
CA SER A 6 -3.88 -9.24 12.59
C SER A 6 -3.59 -8.76 11.16
N LEU A 7 -3.95 -7.51 10.81
CA LEU A 7 -3.73 -6.95 9.47
C LEU A 7 -2.77 -5.75 9.47
N GLY A 8 -2.31 -5.27 10.62
CA GLY A 8 -1.35 -4.16 10.70
C GLY A 8 -1.90 -2.84 10.15
N GLN A 9 -3.22 -2.65 10.17
CA GLN A 9 -3.88 -1.50 9.53
C GLN A 9 -3.55 -0.18 10.25
N VAL A 10 -2.59 0.55 9.71
CA VAL A 10 -2.14 1.86 10.19
C VAL A 10 -2.02 2.81 9.01
N PHE A 11 -2.73 3.95 9.08
CA PHE A 11 -2.68 4.96 8.04
C PHE A 11 -1.62 6.02 8.34
N THR A 12 -0.86 6.37 7.30
CA THR A 12 0.22 7.35 7.38
C THR A 12 -0.36 8.74 7.62
N PRO A 13 0.09 9.48 8.65
CA PRO A 13 -0.33 10.86 8.87
C PRO A 13 0.02 11.76 7.67
N VAL A 14 -0.86 12.72 7.36
CA VAL A 14 -0.72 13.61 6.18
C VAL A 14 0.63 14.32 6.12
N HIS A 15 1.18 14.77 7.25
CA HIS A 15 2.48 15.44 7.28
C HIS A 15 3.64 14.52 6.88
N ILE A 16 3.59 13.24 7.30
CA ILE A 16 4.57 12.22 6.88
C ILE A 16 4.42 11.91 5.39
N VAL A 17 3.18 11.82 4.89
CA VAL A 17 2.93 11.64 3.44
C VAL A 17 3.57 12.78 2.66
N SER A 18 3.32 14.03 3.05
CA SER A 18 3.91 15.21 2.40
C SER A 18 5.44 15.18 2.42
N GLU A 19 6.05 14.81 3.54
CA GLU A 19 7.50 14.71 3.67
C GLU A 19 8.06 13.61 2.74
N MET A 20 7.46 12.43 2.75
CA MET A 20 7.86 11.32 1.88
C MET A 20 7.69 11.66 0.39
N LEU A 21 6.61 12.35 0.00
CA LEU A 21 6.42 12.85 -1.36
C LEU A 21 7.51 13.85 -1.76
N SER A 22 7.96 14.71 -0.84
CA SER A 22 9.04 15.67 -1.10
C SER A 22 10.41 15.00 -1.36
N LEU A 23 10.61 13.77 -0.89
CA LEU A 23 11.82 12.99 -1.09
C LEU A 23 11.85 12.28 -2.46
N ARG A 24 10.70 12.18 -3.15
CA ARG A 24 10.64 11.57 -4.47
C ARG A 24 11.46 12.36 -5.48
N LYS A 25 12.28 11.63 -6.24
CA LYS A 25 13.08 12.20 -7.34
C LYS A 25 12.54 11.86 -8.72
N ASN A 26 11.80 10.74 -8.82
CA ASN A 26 11.25 10.25 -10.07
C ASN A 26 9.77 10.65 -10.19
N ASN A 27 9.37 11.08 -11.39
CA ASN A 27 8.03 11.60 -11.68
C ASN A 27 7.25 10.75 -12.69
N GLY A 28 7.74 9.53 -12.99
CA GLY A 28 7.08 8.60 -13.90
C GLY A 28 5.97 7.78 -13.22
N ASN A 29 5.76 6.55 -13.66
CA ASN A 29 4.70 5.67 -13.15
C ASN A 29 4.99 5.29 -11.69
N VAL A 30 3.95 5.35 -10.86
CA VAL A 30 4.05 5.09 -9.42
C VAL A 30 3.18 3.92 -9.01
N LEU A 31 3.69 3.12 -8.07
CA LEU A 31 2.94 2.07 -7.38
C LEU A 31 2.86 2.39 -5.89
N GLU A 32 1.65 2.33 -5.33
CA GLU A 32 1.39 2.22 -3.89
C GLU A 32 0.84 0.81 -3.58
N PRO A 33 1.69 -0.12 -3.11
CA PRO A 33 1.22 -1.41 -2.62
C PRO A 33 0.63 -1.25 -1.21
N SER A 34 -0.36 -2.07 -0.87
CA SER A 34 -1.09 -1.98 0.41
C SER A 34 -1.62 -0.57 0.66
N ALA A 35 -2.29 -0.01 -0.35
CA ALA A 35 -2.66 1.40 -0.40
C ALA A 35 -3.59 1.85 0.73
N GLY A 36 -4.28 0.92 1.40
CA GLY A 36 -5.23 1.24 2.47
C GLY A 36 -6.25 2.27 2.00
N ASN A 37 -6.35 3.40 2.70
CA ASN A 37 -7.22 4.51 2.33
C ASN A 37 -6.64 5.45 1.24
N GLY A 38 -5.60 5.04 0.52
CA GLY A 38 -4.99 5.82 -0.58
C GLY A 38 -4.24 7.05 -0.12
N SER A 39 -3.56 6.96 1.03
CA SER A 39 -2.85 8.10 1.62
C SER A 39 -1.83 8.70 0.66
N PHE A 40 -1.10 7.87 -0.10
CA PHE A 40 -0.18 8.34 -1.14
C PHE A 40 -0.85 8.43 -2.52
N TRP A 41 -1.62 7.41 -2.93
CA TRP A 41 -2.24 7.27 -4.25
C TRP A 41 -3.08 8.47 -4.64
N SER A 42 -3.88 8.99 -3.70
CA SER A 42 -4.76 10.13 -3.94
C SER A 42 -4.00 11.45 -4.22
N GLN A 43 -2.70 11.50 -3.90
CA GLN A 43 -1.86 12.69 -4.04
C GLN A 43 -0.86 12.59 -5.21
N ILE A 44 -0.82 11.47 -5.92
CA ILE A 44 0.15 11.22 -7.00
C ILE A 44 -0.60 10.96 -8.31
N SER A 45 -0.36 11.81 -9.32
CA SER A 45 -0.79 11.53 -10.69
C SER A 45 -0.08 10.28 -11.24
N ASN A 46 -0.78 9.45 -12.01
CA ASN A 46 -0.24 8.20 -12.58
C ASN A 46 0.20 7.17 -11.54
N CYS A 47 -0.54 7.09 -10.42
CA CYS A 47 -0.33 6.08 -9.39
C CYS A 47 -1.30 4.91 -9.54
N ILE A 48 -0.77 3.69 -9.52
CA ILE A 48 -1.54 2.48 -9.31
C ILE A 48 -1.56 2.20 -7.81
N GLY A 49 -2.75 2.11 -7.21
CA GLY A 49 -2.94 1.68 -5.83
C GLY A 49 -3.47 0.26 -5.81
N ILE A 50 -2.87 -0.61 -4.98
CA ILE A 50 -3.31 -1.99 -4.80
C ILE A 50 -3.68 -2.20 -3.34
N GLU A 51 -4.89 -2.67 -3.07
CA GLU A 51 -5.38 -2.94 -1.71
C GLU A 51 -6.19 -4.24 -1.68
N ILE A 52 -5.82 -5.16 -0.79
CA ILE A 52 -6.43 -6.48 -0.70
C ILE A 52 -7.78 -6.44 0.06
N ASP A 53 -7.91 -5.56 1.06
CA ASP A 53 -9.14 -5.38 1.83
C ASP A 53 -10.12 -4.47 1.05
N GLU A 54 -11.15 -5.08 0.48
CA GLU A 54 -12.20 -4.40 -0.31
C GLU A 54 -12.80 -3.19 0.43
N LYS A 55 -12.85 -3.24 1.76
CA LYS A 55 -13.39 -2.15 2.58
C LYS A 55 -12.58 -0.86 2.47
N TYR A 56 -11.27 -0.96 2.25
CA TYR A 56 -10.39 0.20 2.12
C TYR A 56 -10.02 0.52 0.67
N CYS A 57 -10.16 -0.47 -0.23
CA CYS A 57 -9.93 -0.28 -1.65
C CYS A 57 -10.86 0.81 -2.23
N GLN A 58 -10.29 1.96 -2.58
CA GLN A 58 -11.05 3.07 -3.15
C GLN A 58 -11.36 2.84 -4.63
N LYS A 59 -12.38 3.53 -5.14
CA LYS A 59 -12.70 3.52 -6.57
C LYS A 59 -11.49 4.03 -7.39
N GLY A 60 -10.98 3.18 -8.27
CA GLY A 60 -9.81 3.46 -9.10
C GLY A 60 -8.53 2.74 -8.65
N MET A 61 -8.54 2.13 -7.47
CA MET A 61 -7.52 1.17 -7.05
C MET A 61 -7.85 -0.23 -7.58
N LEU A 62 -6.85 -1.12 -7.53
CA LEU A 62 -7.00 -2.54 -7.81
C LEU A 62 -7.25 -3.29 -6.50
N ASN A 63 -8.39 -3.99 -6.41
CA ASN A 63 -8.69 -4.87 -5.28
C ASN A 63 -8.13 -6.28 -5.55
N MET A 64 -6.91 -6.54 -5.11
CA MET A 64 -6.22 -7.83 -5.31
C MET A 64 -5.06 -8.00 -4.33
N ASP A 65 -4.50 -9.21 -4.23
CA ASP A 65 -3.21 -9.43 -3.59
C ASP A 65 -2.10 -8.76 -4.42
N PHE A 66 -1.25 -7.97 -3.78
CA PHE A 66 -0.10 -7.35 -4.43
C PHE A 66 0.85 -8.37 -5.05
N PHE A 67 1.01 -9.54 -4.43
CA PHE A 67 1.88 -10.59 -4.95
C PHE A 67 1.37 -11.25 -6.24
N ASP A 68 0.08 -11.08 -6.57
CA ASP A 68 -0.52 -11.55 -7.82
C ASP A 68 -0.40 -10.51 -8.96
N TYR A 69 0.15 -9.32 -8.68
CA TYR A 69 0.28 -8.27 -9.70
C TYR A 69 1.38 -8.62 -10.73
N PRO A 70 1.12 -8.49 -12.06
CA PRO A 70 2.07 -8.96 -13.06
C PRO A 70 3.40 -8.20 -13.03
N ILE A 71 4.50 -8.95 -12.96
CA ILE A 71 5.87 -8.42 -12.82
C ILE A 71 6.38 -7.69 -14.07
N GLU A 72 5.71 -7.83 -15.21
CA GLU A 72 6.03 -7.13 -16.45
C GLU A 72 5.75 -5.62 -16.34
N ASN A 73 4.87 -5.23 -15.41
CA ASN A 73 4.63 -3.83 -15.09
C ASN A 73 5.78 -3.29 -14.22
N GLN A 74 6.55 -2.36 -14.77
CA GLN A 74 7.67 -1.72 -14.08
C GLN A 74 7.29 -0.30 -13.67
N PHE A 75 7.85 0.17 -12.55
CA PHE A 75 7.53 1.47 -11.96
C PHE A 75 8.78 2.29 -11.69
N ASP A 76 8.69 3.60 -11.90
CA ASP A 76 9.75 4.55 -11.59
C ASP A 76 9.83 4.83 -10.09
N THR A 77 8.74 4.63 -9.35
CA THR A 77 8.68 4.78 -7.89
C THR A 77 7.69 3.78 -7.30
N ILE A 78 8.12 3.12 -6.22
CA ILE A 78 7.22 2.39 -5.31
C ILE A 78 7.26 3.13 -3.99
N ILE A 79 6.09 3.54 -3.47
CA ILE A 79 5.98 4.31 -2.23
C ILE A 79 4.76 3.84 -1.45
N GLY A 80 4.84 3.77 -0.13
CA GLY A 80 3.72 3.36 0.70
C GLY A 80 4.14 3.11 2.14
N ASN A 81 3.18 2.68 2.95
CA ASN A 81 3.41 2.19 4.31
C ASN A 81 2.93 0.74 4.37
N PRO A 82 3.84 -0.25 4.24
CA PRO A 82 3.43 -1.65 4.22
C PRO A 82 2.81 -2.07 5.56
N PRO A 83 1.99 -3.13 5.60
CA PRO A 83 1.38 -3.61 6.83
C PRO A 83 2.45 -4.17 7.78
N TYR A 84 2.38 -3.77 9.05
CA TYR A 84 3.25 -4.27 10.11
C TYR A 84 2.43 -5.03 11.14
N VAL A 85 2.65 -6.35 11.21
CA VAL A 85 2.07 -7.23 12.23
C VAL A 85 3.18 -7.83 13.09
N LYS A 86 2.90 -8.06 14.37
CA LYS A 86 3.85 -8.77 15.24
C LYS A 86 4.01 -10.20 14.71
N HIS A 87 5.23 -10.73 14.75
CA HIS A 87 5.54 -12.07 14.23
C HIS A 87 4.58 -13.15 14.77
N ASN A 88 4.30 -13.14 16.08
CA ASN A 88 3.42 -14.11 16.73
C ASN A 88 1.92 -13.90 16.42
N SER A 89 1.58 -12.86 15.68
CA SER A 89 0.23 -12.48 15.26
C SER A 89 0.02 -12.60 13.74
N ILE A 90 1.04 -13.06 13.01
CA ILE A 90 0.90 -13.39 11.58
C ILE A 90 -0.03 -14.59 11.47
N ASP A 91 -1.04 -14.52 10.59
CA ASP A 91 -1.92 -15.63 10.32
C ASP A 91 -1.12 -16.85 9.84
N VAL A 92 -1.49 -18.06 10.29
CA VAL A 92 -0.79 -19.31 9.92
C VAL A 92 -0.77 -19.51 8.40
N GLN A 93 -1.78 -19.04 7.67
CA GLN A 93 -1.80 -19.09 6.20
C GLN A 93 -0.79 -18.13 5.56
N THR A 94 -0.47 -17.02 6.22
CA THR A 94 0.54 -16.04 5.78
C THR A 94 1.96 -16.44 6.22
N GLN A 95 2.09 -17.22 7.29
CA GLN A 95 3.34 -17.86 7.69
C GLN A 95 3.71 -18.94 6.66
N LYS A 96 4.43 -18.55 5.60
CA LYS A 96 5.07 -19.52 4.71
C LYS A 96 6.16 -20.27 5.49
N ASN A 97 6.19 -21.61 5.34
CA ASN A 97 7.24 -22.49 5.83
C ASN A 97 8.63 -22.08 5.35
#